data_AF-A0A6A4ZFG2-F1
#
_entry.id   AF-A0A6A4ZFG2-F1
#
_cell.length_a   1.000
_cell.length_b   1.000
_cell.length_c   1.000
_cell.angle_alpha   90.00
_cell.angle_beta   90.00
_cell.angle_gamma   90.00
#
_symmetry.space_group_name_H-M   'P 1'
#
loop_
_entity.id
_entity.type
_entity.pdbx_description
1 polymer ?
#
loop_
_entity_poly.entity_id
_entity_poly.type
_entity_poly.pdbx_seq_one_letter_code
_entity_poly.pdbx_strand_id
1 'polypeptide(L)'
;MEWDAQREVIQPTTMPIMTLASTALDHWDFEFIIEELMKYLQTDTICFPVESQHQEKLATRQEKKWQPLRKWFETEFGGELDINYGTITKLQHDAVAVNNVRTFVDSLDHFELMAFRLIVRECKSMVVALALFKRHITAKEAIELGRLEEEYQIERWGLVEGGHDLDRVNCSVNVHSASFFLWLLKERSP
;
A
#
# COMPACT_ATOMS: atom_id res chain seq x y z
N MET A 1 -15.01 13.57 -15.33
CA MET A 1 -13.85 14.08 -14.57
C MET A 1 -12.58 14.00 -15.37
N GLU A 2 -11.92 12.84 -15.51
CA GLU A 2 -10.65 12.73 -16.25
C GLU A 2 -10.83 12.99 -17.74
N TRP A 3 -11.85 12.37 -18.35
CA TRP A 3 -12.22 12.57 -19.75
C TRP A 3 -12.67 14.00 -20.05
N ASP A 4 -13.48 14.59 -19.18
CA ASP A 4 -13.94 15.98 -19.35
C ASP A 4 -12.79 17.01 -19.23
N ALA A 5 -11.69 16.64 -18.55
CA ALA A 5 -10.50 17.47 -18.45
C ALA A 5 -9.61 17.39 -19.70
N GLN A 6 -9.80 16.39 -20.58
CA GLN A 6 -9.06 16.28 -21.83
C GLN A 6 -9.59 17.30 -22.85
N ARG A 7 -8.68 18.03 -23.48
CA ARG A 7 -9.03 19.04 -24.50
C ARG A 7 -8.71 18.52 -25.90
N GLU A 8 -7.65 19.05 -26.51
CA GLU A 8 -7.30 18.77 -27.91
C GLU A 8 -6.63 17.41 -28.10
N VAL A 9 -5.87 16.95 -27.11
CA VAL A 9 -5.12 15.68 -27.14
C VAL A 9 -5.37 14.94 -25.83
N ILE A 10 -5.67 13.65 -25.94
CA ILE A 10 -5.79 12.76 -24.79
C ILE A 10 -4.40 12.52 -24.20
N GLN A 11 -4.24 12.76 -22.89
CA GLN A 11 -2.99 12.55 -22.16
C GLN A 11 -3.17 11.46 -21.10
N PRO A 12 -2.81 10.20 -21.40
CA PRO A 12 -3.02 9.08 -20.47
C PRO A 12 -2.36 9.26 -19.09
N THR A 13 -1.25 10.00 -19.02
CA THR A 13 -0.55 10.34 -17.77
C THR A 13 -1.38 11.16 -16.80
N THR A 14 -2.45 11.80 -17.29
CA THR A 14 -3.41 12.58 -16.48
C THR A 14 -4.71 11.82 -16.19
N MET A 15 -4.76 10.53 -16.55
CA MET A 15 -5.95 9.68 -16.45
C MET A 15 -5.67 8.38 -15.66
N PRO A 16 -5.18 8.48 -14.41
CA PRO A 16 -4.84 7.30 -13.61
C PRO A 16 -6.03 6.37 -13.31
N ILE A 17 -7.26 6.90 -13.16
CA ILE A 17 -8.45 6.07 -12.91
C ILE A 17 -8.82 5.29 -14.17
N MET A 18 -8.79 5.93 -15.35
CA MET A 18 -8.96 5.25 -16.62
C MET A 18 -7.91 4.15 -16.83
N THR A 19 -6.65 4.42 -16.47
CA THR A 19 -5.56 3.44 -16.55
C THR A 19 -5.83 2.24 -15.65
N LEU A 20 -6.27 2.45 -14.40
CA LEU A 20 -6.67 1.39 -13.48
C LEU A 20 -7.84 0.56 -14.04
N ALA A 21 -8.89 1.22 -14.51
CA ALA A 21 -10.07 0.55 -15.04
C ALA A 21 -9.75 -0.28 -16.30
N SER A 22 -8.93 0.26 -17.21
CA SER A 22 -8.51 -0.45 -18.42
C SER A 22 -7.63 -1.66 -18.04
N THR A 23 -6.70 -1.48 -17.11
CA THR A 23 -5.85 -2.57 -16.60
C THR A 23 -6.67 -3.69 -15.99
N ALA A 24 -7.73 -3.37 -15.22
CA ALA A 24 -8.61 -4.36 -14.62
C ALA A 24 -9.40 -5.17 -15.66
N LEU A 25 -9.74 -4.57 -16.80
CA LEU A 25 -10.46 -5.23 -17.90
C LEU A 25 -9.53 -6.11 -18.75
N ASP A 26 -8.29 -5.68 -18.97
CA ASP A 26 -7.33 -6.40 -19.81
C ASP A 26 -6.63 -7.55 -19.06
N HIS A 27 -6.67 -7.57 -17.73
CA HIS A 27 -6.06 -8.62 -16.94
C HIS A 27 -6.90 -9.91 -16.95
N TRP A 28 -6.24 -11.06 -17.02
CA TRP A 28 -6.90 -12.36 -17.11
C TRP A 28 -6.43 -13.36 -16.04
N ASP A 29 -5.28 -13.13 -15.40
CA ASP A 29 -4.72 -14.02 -14.38
C ASP A 29 -4.77 -13.38 -12.98
N PHE A 30 -5.97 -13.35 -12.40
CA PHE A 30 -6.19 -12.76 -11.08
C PHE A 30 -5.56 -13.57 -9.95
N GLU A 31 -5.47 -14.91 -10.10
CA GLU A 31 -4.82 -15.77 -9.12
C GLU A 31 -3.33 -15.43 -8.98
N PHE A 32 -2.64 -15.19 -10.11
CA PHE A 32 -1.25 -14.72 -10.08
C PHE A 32 -1.10 -13.42 -9.28
N ILE A 33 -2.04 -12.48 -9.43
CA ILE A 33 -2.03 -11.23 -8.67
C ILE A 33 -2.26 -11.47 -7.19
N ILE A 34 -3.20 -12.34 -6.82
CA ILE A 34 -3.45 -12.68 -5.41
C ILE A 34 -2.18 -13.27 -4.80
N GLU A 35 -1.51 -14.21 -5.48
CA GLU A 35 -0.24 -14.77 -5.04
C GLU A 35 0.89 -13.74 -4.96
N GLU A 36 0.93 -12.76 -5.88
CA GLU A 36 1.84 -11.61 -5.81
C GLU A 36 1.58 -10.80 -4.53
N LEU A 37 0.32 -10.48 -4.22
CA LEU A 37 -0.06 -9.69 -3.05
C LEU A 37 0.22 -10.43 -1.74
N MET A 38 -0.04 -11.74 -1.69
CA MET A 38 0.24 -12.53 -0.50
C MET A 38 1.75 -12.63 -0.20
N LYS A 39 2.63 -12.45 -1.20
CA LYS A 39 4.09 -12.34 -0.97
C LYS A 39 4.46 -11.06 -0.25
N TYR A 40 3.74 -9.95 -0.48
CA TYR A 40 3.98 -8.69 0.25
C TYR A 40 3.75 -8.86 1.75
N LEU A 41 2.76 -9.66 2.17
CA LEU A 41 2.56 -9.92 3.58
C LEU A 41 3.81 -10.55 4.21
N GLN A 42 4.44 -11.53 3.54
CA GLN A 42 5.66 -12.21 4.01
C GLN A 42 6.89 -11.30 4.11
N THR A 43 6.85 -10.13 3.46
CA THR A 43 7.95 -9.16 3.37
C THR A 43 7.46 -7.74 3.65
N ASP A 44 6.44 -7.57 4.50
CA ASP A 44 5.75 -6.30 4.66
C ASP A 44 6.66 -5.25 5.33
N THR A 45 6.84 -4.09 4.72
CA THR A 45 7.80 -3.07 5.18
C THR A 45 7.62 -2.69 6.65
N ILE A 46 6.38 -2.62 7.14
CA ILE A 46 6.11 -2.17 8.52
C ILE A 46 6.50 -3.22 9.58
N CYS A 47 6.80 -4.43 9.13
CA CYS A 47 7.24 -5.57 9.94
C CYS A 47 8.77 -5.73 9.92
N PHE A 48 9.50 -4.86 9.21
CA PHE A 48 10.97 -4.80 9.20
C PHE A 48 11.50 -3.46 9.75
N PRO A 49 11.21 -3.08 11.01
CA PRO A 49 11.78 -1.89 11.59
C PRO A 49 13.30 -2.00 11.73
N VAL A 50 13.99 -0.85 11.66
CA VAL A 50 15.42 -0.80 11.91
C VAL A 50 15.71 -1.08 13.38
N GLU A 51 16.81 -1.76 13.64
CA GLU A 51 17.28 -1.97 15.00
C GLU A 51 17.67 -0.64 15.66
N SER A 52 17.21 -0.43 16.90
CA SER A 52 17.49 0.80 17.66
C SER A 52 18.97 1.07 17.85
N GLN A 53 19.79 0.01 17.95
CA GLN A 53 21.25 0.11 18.05
C GLN A 53 21.91 0.69 16.79
N HIS A 54 21.28 0.54 15.61
CA HIS A 54 21.78 1.08 14.36
C HIS A 54 21.26 2.49 14.08
N GLN A 55 19.97 2.75 14.32
CA GLN A 55 19.33 4.05 14.05
C GLN A 55 18.20 4.40 15.04
N GLU A 56 18.55 4.70 16.29
CA GLU A 56 17.60 4.99 17.39
C GLU A 56 16.45 5.96 17.01
N LYS A 57 16.78 7.07 16.32
CA LYS A 57 15.78 8.08 15.93
C LYS A 57 14.77 7.55 14.92
N LEU A 58 15.21 6.75 13.94
CA LEU A 58 14.32 6.13 12.96
C LEU A 58 13.50 5.03 13.63
N ALA A 59 14.12 4.15 14.42
CA ALA A 59 13.44 3.10 15.17
C ALA A 59 12.31 3.68 16.05
N THR A 60 12.57 4.79 16.74
CA THR A 60 11.54 5.48 17.56
C THR A 60 10.38 6.00 16.71
N ARG A 61 10.67 6.54 15.51
CA ARG A 61 9.64 7.05 14.58
C ARG A 61 8.81 5.91 13.98
N GLN A 62 9.48 4.83 13.59
CA GLN A 62 8.84 3.60 13.09
C GLN A 62 7.92 3.01 14.15
N GLU A 63 8.42 2.80 15.36
CA GLU A 63 7.60 2.23 16.44
C GLU A 63 6.37 3.10 16.71
N LYS A 64 6.56 4.43 16.79
CA LYS A 64 5.46 5.37 17.02
C LYS A 64 4.38 5.33 15.92
N LYS A 65 4.78 5.18 14.66
CA LYS A 65 3.86 5.26 13.50
C LYS A 65 3.30 3.89 13.08
N TRP A 66 4.13 2.86 13.05
CA TRP A 66 3.78 1.53 12.54
C TRP A 66 3.15 0.61 13.59
N GLN A 67 3.48 0.75 14.88
CA GLN A 67 2.89 -0.12 15.90
C GLN A 67 1.35 0.01 16.03
N PRO A 68 0.75 1.22 16.00
CA PRO A 68 -0.71 1.33 16.02
C PRO A 68 -1.37 0.58 14.86
N LEU A 69 -0.74 0.63 13.69
CA LEU A 69 -1.23 -0.04 12.49
C LEU A 69 -1.12 -1.57 12.59
N ARG A 70 0.00 -2.08 13.13
CA ARG A 70 0.18 -3.51 13.41
C ARG A 70 -0.89 -4.01 14.37
N LYS A 71 -1.13 -3.31 15.48
CA LYS A 71 -2.21 -3.66 16.43
C LYS A 71 -3.61 -3.65 15.83
N TRP A 72 -3.88 -2.66 14.98
CA TRP A 72 -5.14 -2.64 14.24
C TRP A 72 -5.28 -3.88 13.36
N PHE A 73 -4.24 -4.24 12.61
CA PHE A 73 -4.25 -5.43 11.77
C PHE A 73 -4.50 -6.71 12.59
N GLU A 74 -3.83 -6.87 13.72
CA GLU A 74 -3.99 -8.05 14.58
C GLU A 74 -5.43 -8.17 15.10
N THR A 75 -6.05 -7.03 15.42
CA THR A 75 -7.46 -6.98 15.86
C THR A 75 -8.41 -7.29 14.70
N GLU A 76 -8.15 -6.75 13.51
CA GLU A 76 -9.02 -6.87 12.34
C GLU A 76 -8.97 -8.26 11.69
N PHE A 77 -7.79 -8.88 11.65
CA PHE A 77 -7.55 -10.16 10.98
C PHE A 77 -7.30 -11.33 11.95
N GLY A 78 -7.26 -11.08 13.26
CA GLY A 78 -7.34 -12.12 14.29
C GLY A 78 -6.08 -12.93 14.52
N GLY A 79 -4.89 -12.32 14.41
CA GLY A 79 -3.62 -12.98 14.70
C GLY A 79 -2.42 -12.02 14.65
N GLU A 80 -1.33 -12.38 15.33
CA GLU A 80 -0.15 -11.53 15.49
C GLU A 80 0.68 -11.43 14.21
N LEU A 81 1.28 -10.26 13.99
CA LEU A 81 2.28 -10.07 12.95
C LEU A 81 3.67 -10.42 13.50
N ASP A 82 4.35 -11.37 12.87
CA ASP A 82 5.80 -11.52 13.06
C ASP A 82 6.57 -10.26 12.63
N ILE A 83 7.53 -9.85 13.44
CA ILE A 83 8.34 -8.64 13.28
C ILE A 83 9.81 -9.00 13.30
N ASN A 84 10.53 -8.53 12.29
CA ASN A 84 11.92 -8.84 12.10
C ASN A 84 12.80 -7.59 12.19
N TYR A 85 13.73 -7.58 13.14
CA TYR A 85 14.65 -6.48 13.37
C TYR A 85 16.00 -6.75 12.67
N GLY A 86 16.02 -6.72 11.34
CA GLY A 86 17.26 -6.70 10.56
C GLY A 86 17.76 -8.03 9.96
N THR A 87 17.03 -9.13 10.10
CA THR A 87 17.32 -10.38 9.35
C THR A 87 16.54 -10.47 8.04
N ILE A 88 17.16 -11.06 7.01
CA ILE A 88 16.54 -11.28 5.68
C ILE A 88 15.81 -12.64 5.67
N THR A 89 14.99 -12.89 6.68
CA THR A 89 14.15 -14.10 6.74
C THR A 89 12.70 -13.73 6.49
N LYS A 90 11.98 -14.62 5.80
CA LYS A 90 10.54 -14.45 5.61
C LYS A 90 9.83 -14.39 6.95
N LEU A 91 8.84 -13.51 7.06
CA LEU A 91 7.99 -13.40 8.23
C LEU A 91 7.09 -14.63 8.37
N GLN A 92 6.92 -15.08 9.61
CA GLN A 92 6.04 -16.19 9.99
C GLN A 92 4.87 -15.67 10.82
N HIS A 93 3.97 -14.95 10.15
CA HIS A 93 2.73 -14.45 10.76
C HIS A 93 1.82 -15.57 11.25
N ASP A 94 0.91 -15.23 12.15
CA ASP A 94 -0.13 -16.16 12.58
C ASP A 94 -0.95 -16.68 11.38
N ALA A 95 -1.15 -18.00 11.34
CA ALA A 95 -1.83 -18.67 10.24
C ALA A 95 -3.29 -18.20 10.06
N VAL A 96 -3.97 -17.83 11.15
CA VAL A 96 -5.33 -17.28 11.12
C VAL A 96 -5.34 -15.93 10.41
N ALA A 97 -4.39 -15.05 10.75
CA ALA A 97 -4.27 -13.75 10.09
C ALA A 97 -3.96 -13.90 8.59
N VAL A 98 -3.02 -14.79 8.23
CA VAL A 98 -2.69 -15.07 6.82
C VAL A 98 -3.91 -15.58 6.05
N ASN A 99 -4.68 -16.51 6.64
CA ASN A 99 -5.86 -17.07 6.00
C ASN A 99 -6.98 -16.02 5.84
N ASN A 100 -7.19 -15.17 6.85
CA ASN A 100 -8.20 -14.11 6.81
C ASN A 100 -7.84 -13.02 5.80
N VAL A 101 -6.55 -12.67 5.69
CA VAL A 101 -6.07 -11.76 4.63
C VAL A 101 -6.28 -12.38 3.26
N ARG A 102 -5.92 -13.65 3.04
CA ARG A 102 -6.17 -14.33 1.77
C ARG A 102 -7.65 -14.33 1.41
N THR A 103 -8.50 -14.75 2.35
CA THR A 103 -9.96 -14.75 2.17
C THR A 103 -10.50 -13.37 1.80
N PHE A 104 -9.97 -12.31 2.42
CA PHE A 104 -10.32 -10.94 2.06
C PHE A 104 -9.88 -10.58 0.64
N VAL A 105 -8.65 -10.89 0.25
CA VAL A 105 -8.14 -10.57 -1.10
C VAL A 105 -8.89 -11.36 -2.17
N ASP A 106 -9.20 -12.64 -1.92
CA ASP A 106 -9.98 -13.51 -2.81
C ASP A 106 -11.42 -13.00 -3.01
N SER A 107 -11.94 -12.21 -2.06
CA SER A 107 -13.29 -11.64 -2.12
C SER A 107 -13.39 -10.35 -2.95
N LEU A 108 -12.25 -9.74 -3.32
CA LEU A 108 -12.22 -8.50 -4.08
C LEU A 108 -12.64 -8.74 -5.53
N ASP A 109 -13.45 -7.85 -6.08
CA ASP A 109 -13.70 -7.86 -7.52
C ASP A 109 -12.44 -7.44 -8.31
N HIS A 110 -12.45 -7.62 -9.63
CA HIS A 110 -11.29 -7.34 -10.46
C HIS A 110 -10.84 -5.87 -10.41
N PHE A 111 -11.77 -4.92 -10.24
CA PHE A 111 -11.46 -3.49 -10.15
C PHE A 111 -10.88 -3.14 -8.77
N GLU A 112 -11.49 -3.66 -7.71
CA GLU A 112 -11.00 -3.53 -6.34
C GLU A 112 -9.60 -4.12 -6.19
N LEU A 113 -9.37 -5.31 -6.75
CA LEU A 113 -8.08 -6.00 -6.72
C LEU A 113 -6.98 -5.19 -7.42
N MET A 114 -7.27 -4.56 -8.56
CA MET A 114 -6.27 -3.73 -9.25
C MET A 114 -5.93 -2.46 -8.48
N ALA A 115 -6.95 -1.79 -7.92
CA ALA A 115 -6.74 -0.62 -7.09
C ALA A 115 -5.94 -0.96 -5.83
N PHE A 116 -6.31 -2.06 -5.16
CA PHE A 116 -5.64 -2.58 -3.99
C PHE A 116 -4.18 -2.95 -4.29
N ARG A 117 -3.93 -3.64 -5.41
CA ARG A 117 -2.57 -3.97 -5.86
C ARG A 117 -1.71 -2.73 -6.08
N LEU A 118 -2.25 -1.67 -6.67
CA LEU A 118 -1.51 -0.42 -6.84
C LEU A 118 -1.10 0.16 -5.49
N ILE A 119 -2.01 0.19 -4.51
CA ILE A 119 -1.71 0.71 -3.16
C ILE A 119 -0.64 -0.15 -2.47
N VAL A 120 -0.75 -1.49 -2.52
CA VAL A 120 0.25 -2.40 -1.92
C VAL A 120 1.64 -2.14 -2.49
N ARG A 121 1.74 -1.96 -3.82
CA ARG A 121 3.02 -1.70 -4.50
C ARG A 121 3.63 -0.35 -4.11
N GLU A 122 2.82 0.72 -4.10
CA GLU A 122 3.30 2.07 -3.77
C GLU A 122 3.71 2.20 -2.30
N CYS A 123 2.93 1.62 -1.39
CA CYS A 123 3.22 1.63 0.04
C CYS A 123 4.22 0.55 0.46
N LYS A 124 4.54 -0.41 -0.43
CA LYS A 124 5.36 -1.61 -0.17
C LYS A 124 4.87 -2.40 1.05
N SER A 125 3.55 -2.38 1.27
CA SER A 125 2.93 -2.91 2.49
C SER A 125 1.51 -3.36 2.21
N MET A 126 1.26 -4.64 2.50
CA MET A 126 -0.06 -5.24 2.54
C MET A 126 -0.88 -4.64 3.69
N VAL A 127 -0.28 -4.47 4.86
CA VAL A 127 -0.97 -3.97 6.07
C VAL A 127 -1.44 -2.51 5.88
N VAL A 128 -0.59 -1.63 5.33
CA VAL A 128 -0.98 -0.24 5.02
C VAL A 128 -2.11 -0.20 3.98
N ALA A 129 -2.02 -1.03 2.94
CA ALA A 129 -3.07 -1.09 1.92
C ALA A 129 -4.40 -1.60 2.48
N LEU A 130 -4.38 -2.63 3.33
CA LEU A 130 -5.58 -3.16 4.00
C LEU A 130 -6.23 -2.08 4.87
N ALA A 131 -5.44 -1.33 5.63
CA ALA A 131 -5.93 -0.24 6.45
C ALA A 131 -6.58 0.87 5.62
N LEU A 132 -5.99 1.24 4.48
CA LEU A 132 -6.58 2.22 3.56
C LEU A 132 -7.88 1.68 2.95
N PHE A 133 -7.89 0.45 2.46
CA PHE A 133 -9.06 -0.16 1.83
C PHE A 133 -10.24 -0.26 2.81
N LYS A 134 -9.96 -0.66 4.06
CA LYS A 134 -10.94 -0.72 5.15
C LYS A 134 -11.26 0.64 5.76
N ARG A 135 -10.71 1.73 5.21
CA ARG A 135 -10.92 3.13 5.65
C ARG A 135 -10.53 3.36 7.11
N HIS A 136 -9.60 2.56 7.64
CA HIS A 136 -9.00 2.76 8.95
C HIS A 136 -8.03 3.96 8.95
N ILE A 137 -7.35 4.18 7.82
CA ILE A 137 -6.48 5.33 7.56
C ILE A 137 -6.86 6.03 6.25
N THR A 138 -6.45 7.27 6.12
CA THR A 138 -6.58 8.07 4.90
C THR A 138 -5.47 7.77 3.89
N ALA A 139 -5.67 8.13 2.62
CA ALA A 139 -4.64 8.00 1.59
C ALA A 139 -3.35 8.77 1.95
N LYS A 140 -3.49 9.94 2.57
CA LYS A 140 -2.37 10.73 3.06
C LYS A 140 -1.57 9.98 4.12
N GLU A 141 -2.25 9.40 5.10
CA GLU A 141 -1.59 8.60 6.15
C GLU A 141 -0.92 7.34 5.56
N ALA A 142 -1.56 6.67 4.59
CA ALA A 142 -0.96 5.52 3.91
C ALA A 142 0.35 5.88 3.20
N ILE A 143 0.40 7.02 2.50
CA ILE A 143 1.62 7.53 1.86
C ILE A 143 2.68 7.84 2.93
N GLU A 144 2.31 8.53 4.02
CA GLU A 144 3.23 8.87 5.10
C GLU A 144 3.80 7.64 5.82
N LEU A 145 3.03 6.56 5.92
CA LEU A 145 3.43 5.32 6.57
C LEU A 145 4.32 4.47 5.67
N GLY A 146 3.95 4.33 4.39
CA GLY A 146 4.71 3.57 3.40
C GLY A 146 6.04 4.22 3.01
N ARG A 147 6.11 5.56 3.04
CA ARG A 147 7.33 6.31 2.70
C ARG A 147 8.18 6.72 3.91
N LEU A 148 7.85 6.24 5.10
CA LEU A 148 8.42 6.76 6.36
C LEU A 148 9.95 6.77 6.37
N GLU A 149 10.56 5.70 5.86
CA GLU A 149 12.02 5.57 5.80
C GLU A 149 12.62 6.50 4.74
N GLU A 150 12.07 6.55 3.52
CA GLU A 150 12.56 7.45 2.48
C GLU A 150 12.50 8.90 2.94
N GLU A 151 11.40 9.31 3.59
CA GLU A 151 11.25 10.66 4.13
C GLU A 151 12.30 10.97 5.21
N TYR A 152 12.58 10.01 6.09
CA TYR A 152 13.65 10.16 7.08
C TYR A 152 15.03 10.30 6.43
N GLN A 153 15.33 9.54 5.38
CA GLN A 153 16.60 9.65 4.68
C GLN A 153 16.75 10.99 3.93
N ILE A 154 15.67 11.48 3.32
CA ILE A 154 15.66 12.80 2.68
C ILE A 154 15.88 13.91 3.71
N GLU A 155 15.24 13.84 4.88
CA GLU A 155 15.47 14.79 5.97
C GLU A 155 16.93 14.79 6.44
N ARG A 156 17.58 13.61 6.44
CA ARG A 156 18.93 13.45 6.99
C ARG A 156 20.04 13.76 5.98
N TRP A 157 19.85 13.41 4.71
CA TRP A 157 20.89 13.42 3.68
C TRP A 157 20.55 14.29 2.47
N GLY A 158 19.39 14.93 2.48
CA GLY A 158 18.93 15.80 1.41
C GLY A 158 18.16 15.06 0.32
N LEU A 159 17.50 15.84 -0.52
CA LEU A 159 16.71 15.35 -1.65
C LEU A 159 17.62 15.06 -2.85
N VAL A 160 17.40 13.93 -3.50
CA VAL A 160 17.96 13.62 -4.82
C VAL A 160 16.91 13.97 -5.86
N GLU A 161 17.15 15.06 -6.59
CA GLU A 161 16.27 15.56 -7.66
C GLU A 161 16.18 14.54 -8.82
N GLY A 162 15.00 14.39 -9.40
CA GLY A 162 14.70 13.39 -10.43
C GLY A 162 14.56 11.95 -9.92
N GLY A 163 14.71 11.71 -8.62
CA GLY A 163 14.45 10.42 -7.98
C GLY A 163 13.37 10.55 -6.92
N HIS A 164 13.71 11.18 -5.81
CA HIS A 164 12.83 11.25 -4.63
C HIS A 164 11.57 12.10 -4.85
N ASP A 165 11.67 13.15 -5.66
CA ASP A 165 10.55 14.01 -6.05
C ASP A 165 9.56 13.29 -6.97
N LEU A 166 10.06 12.61 -8.01
CA LEU A 166 9.23 11.79 -8.90
C LEU A 166 8.55 10.66 -8.13
N ASP A 167 9.28 9.96 -7.26
CA ASP A 167 8.71 8.88 -6.44
C ASP A 167 7.61 9.41 -5.51
N ARG A 168 7.79 10.59 -4.90
CA ARG A 168 6.76 11.23 -4.06
C ARG A 168 5.51 11.56 -4.86
N VAL A 169 5.67 12.15 -6.04
CA VAL A 169 4.55 12.54 -6.91
C VAL A 169 3.81 11.30 -7.41
N ASN A 170 4.54 10.29 -7.89
CA ASN A 170 3.95 9.04 -8.38
C ASN A 170 3.18 8.31 -7.27
N CYS A 171 3.79 8.12 -6.10
CA CYS A 171 3.12 7.51 -4.95
C CYS A 171 1.86 8.29 -4.56
N SER A 172 1.94 9.62 -4.54
CA SER A 172 0.78 10.46 -4.25
C SER A 172 -0.34 10.29 -5.28
N VAL A 173 -0.04 10.42 -6.58
CA VAL A 173 -1.03 10.27 -7.65
C VAL A 173 -1.65 8.87 -7.61
N ASN A 174 -0.83 7.83 -7.49
CA ASN A 174 -1.27 6.45 -7.55
C ASN A 174 -2.15 6.07 -6.34
N VAL A 175 -1.72 6.38 -5.12
CA VAL A 175 -2.47 6.05 -3.90
C VAL A 175 -3.78 6.85 -3.83
N HIS A 176 -3.77 8.16 -4.14
CA HIS A 176 -5.01 8.95 -4.14
C HIS A 176 -5.97 8.49 -5.23
N SER A 177 -5.48 8.19 -6.44
CA SER A 177 -6.33 7.73 -7.54
C SER A 177 -6.94 6.37 -7.25
N ALA A 178 -6.15 5.42 -6.73
CA ALA A 178 -6.64 4.11 -6.30
C ALA A 178 -7.65 4.22 -5.16
N SER A 179 -7.37 5.04 -4.14
CA SER A 179 -8.29 5.27 -3.03
C SER A 179 -9.61 5.88 -3.50
N PHE A 180 -9.56 6.83 -4.43
CA PHE A 180 -10.75 7.45 -4.98
C PHE A 180 -11.53 6.49 -5.89
N PHE A 181 -10.84 5.66 -6.66
CA PHE A 181 -11.46 4.62 -7.46
C PHE A 181 -12.21 3.59 -6.60
N LEU A 182 -11.60 3.12 -5.50
CA LEU A 182 -12.26 2.26 -4.51
C LEU A 182 -13.49 2.92 -3.88
N TRP A 183 -13.45 4.24 -3.64
CA TRP A 183 -14.60 4.98 -3.15
C TRP A 183 -15.75 4.99 -4.17
N LEU A 184 -15.45 5.25 -5.45
CA LEU A 184 -16.43 5.22 -6.55
C LEU A 184 -17.11 3.85 -6.72
N LEU A 185 -16.36 2.75 -6.56
CA LEU A 185 -16.91 1.39 -6.65
C LEU A 185 -17.92 1.11 -5.54
N LYS A 186 -17.62 1.55 -4.31
CA LYS A 186 -18.52 1.39 -3.16
C LYS A 186 -19.80 2.22 -3.27
N GLU A 187 -19.74 3.43 -3.84
CA GLU A 187 -20.96 4.24 -4.06
C GLU A 187 -21.89 3.68 -5.14
N ARG A 188 -21.39 2.78 -6.00
CA ARG A 188 -22.19 2.11 -7.03
C ARG A 188 -22.84 0.80 -6.59
N SER A 189 -22.46 0.26 -5.43
CA SER A 189 -23.08 -0.94 -4.89
C SER A 189 -24.51 -0.59 -4.42
N PRO A 190 -25.56 -1.25 -4.95
CA PRO A 190 -26.96 -0.93 -4.65
C PRO A 190 -27.36 -1.18 -3.19
#